data_AF-X1Q305-F1
#
_entry.id   AF-X1Q305-F1
#
_cell.length_a   1.000
_cell.length_b   1.000
_cell.length_c   1.000
_cell.angle_alpha   90.00
_cell.angle_beta   90.00
_cell.angle_gamma   90.00
#
_symmetry.space_group_name_H-M   'P 1'
#
loop_
_entity.id
_entity.type
_entity.pdbx_description
1 polymer ?
#
loop_
_entity_poly.entity_id
_entity_poly.type
_entity_poly.pdbx_seq_one_letter_code
_entity_poly.pdbx_strand_id
1 'polypeptide(L)'
;MTLRVAIIGAGPSGLAQLRAFQSAHAQGAPMPEIVCFEKQADWGGMWNYTWRTGLDQHGEPVHGSMYRYLWSNGPKECLEFADYSFDEHFGRPISSYPPREVLWDYIQGRVNKAGVRDYIRFNTVVKHVSFDESTREFTVSAHDYGAGLGIEQVFDYVVVASGHFSTPHVPEFEGFERFTGRILHAHDFREATEFHGQDLLIVGSSYSAEDIGSQCYKYGARSITTAYRTQPMGY
;
A
#
# COMPACT_ATOMS: atom_id res chain seq x y z
N MET A 1 28.30 4.58 -19.84
CA MET A 1 27.04 5.29 -19.50
C MET A 1 26.57 4.76 -18.16
N THR A 2 26.02 5.60 -17.30
CA THR A 2 25.45 5.16 -16.01
C THR A 2 24.08 4.55 -16.30
N LEU A 3 23.81 3.34 -15.81
CA LEU A 3 22.51 2.68 -15.96
C LEU A 3 21.42 3.50 -15.25
N ARG A 4 20.24 3.61 -15.86
CA ARG A 4 19.06 4.29 -15.33
C ARG A 4 17.97 3.28 -14.97
N VAL A 5 17.43 3.37 -13.76
CA VAL A 5 16.39 2.46 -13.25
C VAL A 5 15.18 3.24 -12.77
N ALA A 6 14.01 2.92 -13.31
CA ALA A 6 12.73 3.39 -12.80
C ALA A 6 12.15 2.41 -11.78
N ILE A 7 11.66 2.92 -10.64
CA ILE A 7 10.91 2.16 -9.65
C ILE A 7 9.50 2.74 -9.57
N ILE A 8 8.47 1.91 -9.76
CA ILE A 8 7.07 2.36 -9.76
C ILE A 8 6.41 1.97 -8.44
N GLY A 9 6.23 2.95 -7.55
CA GLY A 9 5.66 2.81 -6.21
C GLY A 9 6.71 2.87 -5.11
N ALA A 10 6.46 3.68 -4.08
CA ALA A 10 7.24 3.83 -2.85
C ALA A 10 6.52 3.18 -1.65
N GLY A 11 5.79 2.08 -1.90
CA GLY A 11 5.38 1.14 -0.85
C GLY A 11 6.54 0.26 -0.37
N PRO A 12 6.31 -0.68 0.56
CA PRO A 12 7.35 -1.52 1.14
C PRO A 12 8.29 -2.18 0.11
N SER A 13 7.75 -2.65 -1.02
CA SER A 13 8.54 -3.27 -2.09
C SER A 13 9.47 -2.28 -2.81
N GLY A 14 9.00 -1.09 -3.19
CA GLY A 14 9.83 -0.09 -3.84
C GLY A 14 10.87 0.51 -2.88
N LEU A 15 10.49 0.70 -1.61
CA LEU A 15 11.40 1.09 -0.54
C LEU A 15 12.48 0.03 -0.31
N ALA A 16 12.14 -1.26 -0.37
CA ALA A 16 13.12 -2.34 -0.30
C ALA A 16 14.07 -2.34 -1.51
N GLN A 17 13.57 -2.03 -2.71
CA GLN A 17 14.41 -1.92 -3.91
C GLN A 17 15.41 -0.76 -3.80
N LEU A 18 14.96 0.42 -3.32
CA LEU A 18 15.83 1.56 -3.04
C LEU A 18 16.90 1.20 -2.00
N ARG A 19 16.48 0.54 -0.91
CA ARG A 19 17.40 0.07 0.15
C ARG A 19 18.42 -0.93 -0.39
N ALA A 20 18.03 -1.84 -1.28
CA ALA A 20 18.94 -2.80 -1.89
C ALA A 20 20.06 -2.10 -2.69
N PHE A 21 19.71 -1.13 -3.54
CA PHE A 21 20.70 -0.33 -4.26
C PHE A 21 21.61 0.45 -3.31
N GLN A 22 21.05 1.09 -2.29
CA GLN A 22 21.81 1.84 -1.32
C GLN A 22 22.78 0.96 -0.52
N SER A 23 22.36 -0.24 -0.10
CA SER A 23 23.22 -1.20 0.60
C SER A 23 24.37 -1.69 -0.27
N ALA A 24 24.13 -1.97 -1.55
CA ALA A 24 25.19 -2.35 -2.48
C ALA A 24 26.17 -1.19 -2.71
N HIS A 25 25.66 0.03 -2.87
CA HIS A 25 26.48 1.22 -3.03
C HIS A 25 27.38 1.47 -1.81
N ALA A 26 26.85 1.31 -0.60
CA ALA A 26 27.62 1.41 0.64
C ALA A 26 28.76 0.36 0.74
N GLN A 27 28.66 -0.75 0.00
CA GLN A 27 29.71 -1.77 -0.12
C GLN A 27 30.69 -1.51 -1.28
N GLY A 28 30.57 -0.36 -1.95
CA GLY A 28 31.46 0.05 -3.04
C GLY A 28 30.96 -0.27 -4.45
N ALA A 29 29.74 -0.80 -4.60
CA ALA A 29 29.16 -0.98 -5.93
C ALA A 29 28.80 0.38 -6.56
N PRO A 30 28.89 0.51 -7.90
CA PRO A 30 28.45 1.72 -8.59
C PRO A 30 26.93 1.89 -8.44
N MET A 31 26.49 3.10 -8.10
CA MET A 31 25.08 3.45 -8.00
C MET A 31 24.53 3.77 -9.40
N PRO A 32 23.45 3.10 -9.87
CA PRO A 32 22.74 3.55 -11.06
C PRO A 32 22.02 4.88 -10.79
N GLU A 33 21.62 5.58 -11.83
CA GLU A 33 20.67 6.68 -11.69
C GLU A 33 19.29 6.10 -11.41
N ILE A 34 18.69 6.46 -10.28
CA ILE A 34 17.40 5.91 -9.85
C ILE A 34 16.36 7.00 -9.82
N VAL A 35 15.18 6.71 -10.38
CA VAL A 35 13.98 7.53 -10.21
C VAL A 35 12.84 6.63 -9.73
N CYS A 36 12.35 6.88 -8.53
CA CYS A 36 11.17 6.23 -7.98
C CYS A 36 9.96 7.15 -8.15
N PHE A 37 8.89 6.66 -8.75
CA PHE A 37 7.64 7.38 -8.93
C PHE A 37 6.61 6.92 -7.91
N GLU A 38 6.07 7.83 -7.11
CA GLU A 38 5.01 7.55 -6.13
C GLU A 38 3.83 8.48 -6.35
N LYS A 39 2.63 7.90 -6.49
CA LYS A 39 1.41 8.68 -6.73
C LYS A 39 0.96 9.45 -5.50
N GLN A 40 1.20 8.92 -4.32
CA GLN A 40 0.83 9.55 -3.05
C GLN A 40 1.80 10.68 -2.69
N ALA A 41 1.40 11.53 -1.75
CA ALA A 41 2.23 12.63 -1.26
C ALA A 41 3.36 12.19 -0.32
N ASP A 42 3.30 10.95 0.18
CA ASP A 42 4.34 10.34 1.00
C ASP A 42 4.42 8.82 0.76
N TRP A 43 5.51 8.21 1.20
CA TRP A 43 5.78 6.78 1.04
C TRP A 43 4.97 5.89 1.97
N GLY A 44 5.19 4.57 1.84
CA GLY A 44 4.58 3.56 2.71
C GLY A 44 3.45 2.79 2.02
N GLY A 45 2.99 3.24 0.84
CA GLY A 45 2.02 2.52 0.02
C GLY A 45 0.73 2.27 0.79
N MET A 46 0.41 1.00 1.03
CA MET A 46 -0.79 0.58 1.79
C MET A 46 -0.81 1.11 3.24
N TRP A 47 0.36 1.33 3.85
CA TRP A 47 0.49 1.77 5.24
C TRP A 47 0.23 3.27 5.44
N ASN A 48 0.26 4.05 4.37
CA ASN A 48 -0.04 5.48 4.39
C ASN A 48 -1.57 5.69 4.39
N TYR A 49 -2.14 5.84 5.58
CA TYR A 49 -3.59 5.93 5.75
C TYR A 49 -4.15 7.24 5.18
N THR A 50 -5.31 7.14 4.53
CA THR A 50 -6.10 8.29 4.08
C THR A 50 -7.57 8.06 4.38
N TRP A 51 -8.28 9.13 4.73
CA TRP A 51 -9.74 9.11 4.90
C TRP A 51 -10.49 9.04 3.56
N ARG A 52 -9.81 9.38 2.45
CA ARG A 52 -10.42 9.38 1.10
C ARG A 52 -10.77 7.97 0.65
N THR A 53 -11.84 7.85 -0.12
CA THR A 53 -12.34 6.62 -0.76
C THR A 53 -12.64 6.90 -2.24
N GLY A 54 -12.65 5.86 -3.08
CA GLY A 54 -12.81 6.03 -4.53
C GLY A 54 -11.62 6.74 -5.20
N LEU A 55 -11.68 8.07 -5.32
CA LEU A 55 -10.65 8.89 -5.96
C LEU A 55 -9.96 9.84 -4.97
N ASP A 56 -8.67 10.11 -5.18
CA ASP A 56 -7.89 11.06 -4.40
C ASP A 56 -8.06 12.51 -4.87
N GLN A 57 -7.29 13.44 -4.31
CA GLN A 57 -7.37 14.87 -4.66
C GLN A 57 -6.97 15.19 -6.11
N HIS A 58 -6.31 14.27 -6.82
CA HIS A 58 -5.87 14.41 -8.20
C HIS A 58 -6.78 13.65 -9.18
N GLY A 59 -7.84 13.02 -8.68
CA GLY A 59 -8.75 12.18 -9.47
C GLY A 59 -8.18 10.79 -9.75
N GLU A 60 -7.11 10.38 -9.07
CA GLU A 60 -6.54 9.05 -9.21
C GLU A 60 -7.21 8.07 -8.25
N PRO A 61 -7.34 6.78 -8.60
CA PRO A 61 -7.88 5.78 -7.68
C PRO A 61 -7.11 5.78 -6.35
N VAL A 62 -7.82 5.83 -5.23
CA VAL A 62 -7.22 5.75 -3.90
C VAL A 62 -6.43 4.43 -3.80
N HIS A 63 -5.22 4.49 -3.24
CA HIS A 63 -4.38 3.30 -3.08
C HIS A 63 -4.72 2.51 -1.82
N GLY A 64 -4.89 3.22 -0.70
CA GLY A 64 -5.03 2.64 0.61
C GLY A 64 -6.36 1.92 0.81
N SER A 65 -6.27 0.67 1.26
CA SER A 65 -7.37 -0.17 1.73
C SER A 65 -7.37 -0.31 3.27
N MET A 66 -6.44 0.35 3.96
CA MET A 66 -6.36 0.32 5.41
C MET A 66 -7.38 1.26 6.06
N TYR A 67 -7.79 0.91 7.26
CA TYR A 67 -8.82 1.59 8.04
C TYR A 67 -8.29 2.03 9.40
N ARG A 68 -9.06 2.89 10.06
CA ARG A 68 -8.82 3.25 11.46
C ARG A 68 -8.86 1.98 12.31
N TYR A 69 -8.04 1.97 13.35
CA TYR A 69 -7.94 0.88 14.31
C TYR A 69 -7.36 -0.43 13.76
N LEU A 70 -6.74 -0.42 12.58
CA LEU A 70 -6.04 -1.59 12.02
C LEU A 70 -4.77 -1.91 12.82
N TRP A 71 -4.58 -3.20 13.12
CA TRP A 71 -3.39 -3.77 13.76
C TRP A 71 -2.74 -4.78 12.82
N SER A 72 -1.49 -5.14 13.09
CA SER A 72 -0.85 -6.26 12.40
C SER A 72 -1.75 -7.49 12.46
N ASN A 73 -1.96 -8.16 11.32
CA ASN A 73 -2.75 -9.39 11.25
C ASN A 73 -1.90 -10.65 11.49
N GLY A 74 -0.57 -10.50 11.57
CA GLY A 74 0.37 -11.55 11.94
C GLY A 74 1.42 -11.05 12.93
N PRO A 75 2.21 -11.95 13.54
CA PRO A 75 3.28 -11.56 14.45
C PRO A 75 4.33 -10.68 13.75
N LYS A 76 4.73 -9.58 14.38
CA LYS A 76 5.75 -8.67 13.85
C LYS A 76 7.09 -9.38 13.60
N GLU A 77 7.37 -10.43 14.38
CA GLU A 77 8.57 -11.25 14.25
C GLU A 77 8.65 -11.95 12.87
N CYS A 78 7.50 -12.19 12.22
CA CYS A 78 7.46 -12.78 10.88
C CYS A 78 7.71 -11.77 9.75
N LEU A 79 7.77 -10.47 10.06
CA LEU A 79 7.95 -9.38 9.09
C LEU A 79 9.11 -8.45 9.46
N GLU A 80 9.93 -8.85 10.44
CA GLU A 80 11.11 -8.11 10.84
C GLU A 80 12.14 -8.08 9.70
N PHE A 81 12.81 -6.93 9.52
CA PHE A 81 13.83 -6.78 8.50
C PHE A 81 15.13 -7.31 9.07
N ALA A 82 15.77 -8.26 8.36
CA ALA A 82 17.04 -8.83 8.80
C ALA A 82 18.17 -7.80 8.92
N ASP A 83 18.06 -6.65 8.24
CA ASP A 83 19.04 -5.56 8.24
C ASP A 83 18.65 -4.37 9.12
N TYR A 84 17.52 -4.44 9.83
CA TYR A 84 17.00 -3.37 10.67
C TYR A 84 15.96 -3.92 11.65
N SER A 85 16.36 -4.20 12.90
CA SER A 85 15.49 -4.86 13.87
C SER A 85 14.49 -3.90 14.54
N PHE A 86 13.43 -4.47 15.12
CA PHE A 86 12.50 -3.73 15.97
C PHE A 86 13.20 -3.12 17.19
N ASP A 87 14.17 -3.84 17.77
CA ASP A 87 14.93 -3.36 18.91
C ASP A 87 15.83 -2.18 18.55
N GLU A 88 16.46 -2.20 17.36
CA GLU A 88 17.24 -1.08 16.85
C GLU A 88 16.37 0.17 16.67
N HIS A 89 15.17 -0.01 16.11
CA HIS A 89 14.26 1.10 15.81
C HIS A 89 13.63 1.70 17.08
N PHE A 90 13.04 0.86 17.93
CA PHE A 90 12.26 1.33 19.09
C PHE A 90 13.07 1.47 20.38
N GLY A 91 14.26 0.85 20.45
CA GLY A 91 15.11 0.87 21.66
C GLY A 91 14.50 0.16 22.88
N ARG A 92 13.38 -0.56 22.69
CA ARG A 92 12.68 -1.32 23.73
C ARG A 92 11.81 -2.42 23.11
N PRO A 93 11.52 -3.50 23.86
CA PRO A 93 10.54 -4.49 23.44
C PRO A 93 9.14 -3.89 23.27
N ILE A 94 8.42 -4.34 22.25
CA ILE A 94 7.00 -4.04 22.01
C ILE A 94 6.23 -5.34 21.72
N SER A 95 4.90 -5.32 21.84
CA SER A 95 4.06 -6.49 21.58
C SER A 95 4.13 -6.95 20.12
N SER A 96 3.86 -8.24 19.87
CA SER A 96 3.94 -8.85 18.55
C SER A 96 2.90 -8.37 17.55
N TYR A 97 1.81 -7.76 18.02
CA TYR A 97 0.77 -7.18 17.17
C TYR A 97 0.73 -5.67 17.42
N PRO A 98 1.53 -4.87 16.72
CA PRO A 98 1.47 -3.41 16.79
C PRO A 98 0.34 -2.83 15.91
N PRO A 99 -0.20 -1.64 16.23
CA PRO A 99 -1.12 -0.92 15.37
C PRO A 99 -0.42 -0.44 14.08
N ARG A 100 -1.20 -0.14 13.04
CA ARG A 100 -0.70 0.35 11.73
C ARG A 100 0.37 1.43 11.84
N GLU A 101 0.15 2.45 12.66
CA GLU A 101 1.04 3.60 12.80
C GLU A 101 2.44 3.19 13.29
N VAL A 102 2.50 2.20 14.18
CA VAL A 102 3.76 1.69 14.73
C VAL A 102 4.54 0.91 13.68
N LEU A 103 3.87 0.10 12.84
CA LEU A 103 4.56 -0.57 11.73
C LEU A 103 4.98 0.40 10.63
N TRP A 104 4.19 1.44 10.38
CA TRP A 104 4.55 2.48 9.43
C TRP A 104 5.81 3.23 9.89
N ASP A 105 5.87 3.64 11.16
CA ASP A 105 7.05 4.26 11.78
C ASP A 105 8.30 3.39 11.63
N TYR A 106 8.18 2.09 11.92
CA TYR A 106 9.26 1.11 11.74
C TYR A 106 9.74 0.99 10.28
N ILE A 107 8.82 0.92 9.31
CA ILE A 107 9.17 0.89 7.88
C ILE A 107 9.89 2.17 7.45
N GLN A 108 9.39 3.33 7.90
CA GLN A 108 9.96 4.64 7.60
C GLN A 108 11.35 4.81 8.23
N GLY A 109 11.54 4.36 9.46
CA GLY A 109 12.82 4.43 10.16
C GLY A 109 13.97 3.80 9.35
N ARG A 110 13.73 2.63 8.75
CA ARG A 110 14.74 1.95 7.92
C ARG A 110 15.18 2.78 6.72
N VAL A 111 14.22 3.37 5.99
CA VAL A 111 14.53 4.12 4.75
C VAL A 111 14.99 5.55 5.02
N ASN A 112 14.59 6.14 6.14
CA ASN A 112 15.17 7.38 6.65
C ASN A 112 16.66 7.19 6.96
N LYS A 113 17.02 6.11 7.67
CA LYS A 113 18.43 5.76 7.95
C LYS A 113 19.24 5.52 6.66
N ALA A 114 18.61 4.97 5.62
CA ALA A 114 19.26 4.74 4.34
C ALA A 114 19.42 6.01 3.49
N GLY A 115 18.69 7.09 3.77
CA GLY A 115 18.80 8.34 3.01
C GLY A 115 18.32 8.24 1.56
N VAL A 116 17.29 7.42 1.30
CA VAL A 116 16.82 7.13 -0.07
C VAL A 116 15.65 8.00 -0.55
N ARG A 117 15.23 8.98 0.26
CA ARG A 117 14.05 9.81 -0.04
C ARG A 117 14.23 10.64 -1.31
N ASP A 118 15.44 11.11 -1.56
CA ASP A 118 15.75 12.03 -2.68
C ASP A 118 15.63 11.37 -4.05
N TYR A 119 15.58 10.02 -4.11
CA TYR A 119 15.31 9.30 -5.36
C TYR A 119 13.81 9.26 -5.71
N ILE A 120 12.92 9.71 -4.83
CA ILE A 120 11.48 9.56 -4.96
C ILE A 120 10.83 10.87 -5.42
N ARG A 121 10.04 10.77 -6.49
CA ARG A 121 9.13 11.80 -6.97
C ARG A 121 7.72 11.48 -6.49
N PHE A 122 7.30 12.15 -5.42
CA PHE A 122 5.94 12.07 -4.88
C PHE A 122 4.93 12.82 -5.75
N ASN A 123 3.65 12.58 -5.54
CA ASN A 123 2.55 13.12 -6.35
C ASN A 123 2.76 12.92 -7.86
N THR A 124 3.46 11.84 -8.24
CA THR A 124 3.83 11.56 -9.62
C THR A 124 3.33 10.18 -10.03
N VAL A 125 2.37 10.16 -10.95
CA VAL A 125 1.67 8.93 -11.37
C VAL A 125 2.22 8.43 -12.69
N VAL A 126 2.76 7.23 -12.72
CA VAL A 126 3.10 6.56 -13.98
C VAL A 126 1.81 6.21 -14.72
N LYS A 127 1.71 6.69 -15.95
CA LYS A 127 0.56 6.49 -16.84
C LYS A 127 0.80 5.39 -17.87
N HIS A 128 2.04 5.24 -18.32
CA HIS A 128 2.40 4.28 -19.36
C HIS A 128 3.87 3.86 -19.27
N VAL A 129 4.15 2.63 -19.65
CA VAL A 129 5.50 2.10 -19.86
C VAL A 129 5.50 1.34 -21.17
N SER A 130 6.38 1.73 -22.10
CA SER A 130 6.62 0.99 -23.35
C SER A 130 8.06 0.52 -23.42
N PHE A 131 8.29 -0.59 -24.11
CA PHE A 131 9.61 -1.13 -24.39
C PHE A 131 9.90 -1.00 -25.90
N ASP A 132 11.06 -0.45 -26.24
CA ASP A 132 11.54 -0.40 -27.63
C ASP A 132 12.55 -1.53 -27.86
N GLU A 133 12.20 -2.48 -28.72
CA GLU A 133 13.06 -3.64 -29.05
C GLU A 133 14.37 -3.24 -29.75
N SER A 134 14.40 -2.09 -30.45
CA SER A 134 15.56 -1.64 -31.21
C SER A 134 16.62 -1.01 -30.31
N THR A 135 16.21 -0.22 -29.31
CA THR A 135 17.12 0.39 -28.34
C THR A 135 17.31 -0.50 -27.10
N ARG A 136 16.38 -1.43 -26.85
CA ARG A 136 16.27 -2.25 -25.63
C ARG A 136 16.06 -1.43 -24.36
N GLU A 137 15.34 -0.32 -24.47
CA GLU A 137 15.05 0.60 -23.38
C GLU A 137 13.55 0.72 -23.12
N PHE A 138 13.22 1.19 -21.92
CA PHE A 138 11.85 1.51 -21.52
C PHE A 138 11.61 3.02 -21.56
N THR A 139 10.52 3.44 -22.19
CA THR A 139 9.99 4.79 -22.05
C THR A 139 8.88 4.79 -20.98
N VAL A 140 9.09 5.53 -19.90
CA VAL A 140 8.12 5.70 -18.82
C VAL A 140 7.50 7.09 -18.93
N SER A 141 6.19 7.13 -19.16
CA SER A 141 5.39 8.36 -19.18
C SER A 141 4.64 8.49 -17.85
N ALA A 142 4.78 9.64 -17.19
CA ALA A 142 4.17 9.94 -15.89
C ALA A 142 3.54 11.34 -15.87
N HIS A 143 2.70 11.62 -14.89
CA HIS A 143 2.16 12.95 -14.62
C HIS A 143 2.59 13.39 -13.23
N ASP A 144 3.31 14.51 -13.13
CA ASP A 144 3.69 15.15 -11.87
C ASP A 144 2.63 16.20 -11.51
N TYR A 145 1.80 15.89 -10.51
CA TYR A 145 0.75 16.77 -10.04
C TYR A 145 1.25 17.95 -9.20
N GLY A 146 2.48 17.87 -8.67
CA GLY A 146 3.11 18.99 -7.97
C GLY A 146 3.55 20.09 -8.94
N ALA A 147 4.07 19.70 -10.10
CA ALA A 147 4.49 20.62 -11.16
C ALA A 147 3.40 20.87 -12.23
N GLY A 148 2.34 20.06 -12.26
CA GLY A 148 1.24 20.15 -13.23
C GLY A 148 1.65 19.77 -14.65
N LEU A 149 2.62 18.86 -14.82
CA LEU A 149 3.20 18.54 -16.14
C LEU A 149 3.34 17.04 -16.38
N GLY A 150 3.30 16.67 -17.67
CA GLY A 150 3.65 15.34 -18.13
C GLY A 150 5.17 15.17 -18.20
N ILE A 151 5.66 14.02 -17.75
CA ILE A 151 7.06 13.62 -17.77
C ILE A 151 7.19 12.40 -18.67
N GLU A 152 8.22 12.40 -19.51
CA GLU A 152 8.64 11.20 -20.25
C GLU A 152 10.14 11.02 -20.06
N GLN A 153 10.56 9.81 -19.66
CA GLN A 153 11.96 9.49 -19.43
C GLN A 153 12.26 8.06 -19.87
N VAL A 154 13.48 7.88 -20.41
CA VAL A 154 13.98 6.59 -20.88
C VAL A 154 14.84 5.93 -19.80
N PHE A 155 14.64 4.63 -19.58
CA PHE A 155 15.32 3.83 -18.57
C PHE A 155 15.80 2.50 -19.15
N ASP A 156 16.96 2.02 -18.69
CA ASP A 156 17.46 0.69 -19.05
C ASP A 156 16.60 -0.42 -18.39
N TYR A 157 16.10 -0.14 -17.18
CA TYR A 157 15.31 -1.10 -16.40
C TYR A 157 14.11 -0.43 -15.70
N VAL A 158 13.04 -1.20 -15.53
CA VAL A 158 11.84 -0.81 -14.77
C VAL A 158 11.52 -1.88 -13.73
N VAL A 159 11.32 -1.46 -12.49
CA VAL A 159 10.88 -2.31 -11.37
C VAL A 159 9.47 -1.89 -10.96
N VAL A 160 8.49 -2.78 -11.15
CA VAL A 160 7.08 -2.52 -10.82
C VAL A 160 6.80 -2.95 -9.38
N ALA A 161 6.52 -1.97 -8.52
CA ALA A 161 6.25 -2.14 -7.10
C ALA A 161 4.89 -1.50 -6.69
N SER A 162 3.92 -1.49 -7.61
CA SER A 162 2.64 -0.77 -7.49
C SER A 162 1.58 -1.47 -6.63
N GLY A 163 1.85 -2.69 -6.14
CA GLY A 163 0.91 -3.46 -5.32
C GLY A 163 -0.27 -4.04 -6.09
N HIS A 164 -1.07 -4.87 -5.42
CA HIS A 164 -2.22 -5.59 -6.02
C HIS A 164 -3.44 -5.71 -5.09
N PHE A 165 -3.49 -4.95 -3.99
CA PHE A 165 -4.61 -4.96 -3.02
C PHE A 165 -5.39 -3.63 -2.99
N SER A 166 -5.34 -2.88 -4.09
CA SER A 166 -5.93 -1.54 -4.20
C SER A 166 -7.03 -1.43 -5.25
N THR A 167 -7.05 -2.31 -6.26
CA THR A 167 -8.13 -2.34 -7.25
C THR A 167 -9.15 -3.39 -6.81
N PRO A 168 -10.36 -2.98 -6.39
CA PRO A 168 -11.32 -3.90 -5.80
C PRO A 168 -11.96 -4.81 -6.86
N HIS A 169 -12.24 -6.06 -6.47
CA HIS A 169 -13.11 -6.94 -7.24
C HIS A 169 -14.52 -6.86 -6.63
N VAL A 170 -15.41 -6.13 -7.29
CA VAL A 170 -16.77 -5.84 -6.78
C VAL A 170 -17.80 -6.64 -7.59
N PRO A 171 -18.17 -7.86 -7.16
CA PRO A 171 -19.23 -8.61 -7.82
C PRO A 171 -20.59 -7.95 -7.57
N GLU A 172 -21.46 -8.03 -8.57
CA GLU A 172 -22.86 -7.63 -8.46
C GLU A 172 -23.70 -8.81 -7.97
N PHE A 173 -24.69 -8.52 -7.13
CA PHE A 173 -25.71 -9.47 -6.70
C PHE A 173 -27.09 -8.92 -7.01
N GLU A 174 -28.03 -9.82 -7.29
CA GLU A 174 -29.41 -9.45 -7.57
C GLU A 174 -30.02 -8.64 -6.41
N GLY A 175 -30.59 -7.47 -6.73
CA GLY A 175 -31.28 -6.62 -5.77
C GLY A 175 -30.41 -5.56 -5.10
N PHE A 176 -29.12 -5.46 -5.42
CA PHE A 176 -28.25 -4.36 -4.96
C PHE A 176 -28.87 -2.98 -5.27
N GLU A 177 -29.49 -2.81 -6.43
CA GLU A 177 -30.16 -1.59 -6.87
C GLU A 177 -31.43 -1.25 -6.07
N ARG A 178 -32.00 -2.23 -5.37
CA ARG A 178 -33.19 -2.07 -4.51
C ARG A 178 -32.84 -2.03 -3.03
N PHE A 179 -31.60 -2.37 -2.67
CA PHE A 179 -31.15 -2.36 -1.29
C PHE A 179 -31.04 -0.92 -0.78
N THR A 180 -31.72 -0.62 0.32
CA THR A 180 -31.80 0.75 0.87
C THR A 180 -30.67 1.08 1.84
N GLY A 181 -29.88 0.09 2.23
CA GLY A 181 -28.68 0.28 3.06
C GLY A 181 -27.45 0.61 2.24
N ARG A 182 -26.33 0.84 2.92
CA ARG A 182 -25.06 1.15 2.27
C ARG A 182 -24.36 -0.13 1.80
N ILE A 183 -23.88 -0.14 0.57
CA ILE A 183 -23.01 -1.18 0.00
C ILE A 183 -21.64 -0.57 -0.26
N LEU A 184 -20.58 -1.21 0.21
CA LEU A 184 -19.20 -0.83 -0.08
C LEU A 184 -18.30 -2.06 -0.14
N HIS A 185 -17.22 -1.96 -0.91
CA HIS A 185 -16.14 -2.94 -0.87
C HIS A 185 -15.22 -2.69 0.33
N ALA A 186 -14.50 -3.71 0.80
CA ALA A 186 -13.52 -3.59 1.89
C ALA A 186 -12.44 -2.51 1.64
N HIS A 187 -12.17 -2.19 0.36
CA HIS A 187 -11.25 -1.12 -0.05
C HIS A 187 -11.69 0.27 0.45
N ASP A 188 -13.00 0.53 0.51
CA ASP A 188 -13.57 1.81 0.92
C ASP A 188 -13.94 1.85 2.41
N PHE A 189 -13.75 0.76 3.14
CA PHE A 189 -13.98 0.74 4.59
C PHE A 189 -12.93 1.62 5.28
N ARG A 190 -13.37 2.49 6.20
CA ARG A 190 -12.48 3.43 6.92
C ARG A 190 -12.64 3.40 8.42
N GLU A 191 -13.85 3.28 8.94
CA GLU A 191 -14.06 3.38 10.38
C GLU A 191 -15.23 2.52 10.86
N ALA A 192 -14.96 1.60 11.79
CA ALA A 192 -15.97 0.67 12.32
C ALA A 192 -17.09 1.35 13.14
N THR A 193 -16.82 2.52 13.75
CA THR A 193 -17.78 3.23 14.62
C THR A 193 -19.01 3.73 13.86
N GLU A 194 -18.92 3.90 12.54
CA GLU A 194 -20.06 4.29 11.70
C GLU A 194 -21.16 3.22 11.67
N PHE A 195 -20.82 1.97 12.02
CA PHE A 195 -21.73 0.83 12.03
C PHE A 195 -22.23 0.46 13.42
N HIS A 196 -21.99 1.31 14.43
CA HIS A 196 -22.47 1.07 15.78
C HIS A 196 -24.00 0.87 15.80
N GLY A 197 -24.46 -0.22 16.43
CA GLY A 197 -25.86 -0.58 16.53
C GLY A 197 -26.50 -1.07 15.23
N GLN A 198 -25.73 -1.30 14.15
CA GLN A 198 -26.26 -1.81 12.88
C GLN A 198 -26.11 -3.33 12.74
N ASP A 199 -26.96 -3.94 11.91
CA ASP A 199 -26.80 -5.32 11.46
C ASP A 199 -26.01 -5.34 10.16
N LEU A 200 -24.90 -6.08 10.13
CA LEU A 200 -23.97 -6.07 9.00
C LEU A 200 -23.95 -7.43 8.30
N LEU A 201 -23.92 -7.38 6.97
CA LEU A 201 -23.55 -8.51 6.13
C LEU A 201 -22.14 -8.27 5.57
N ILE A 202 -21.25 -9.22 5.81
CA ILE A 202 -19.90 -9.26 5.23
C ILE A 202 -19.83 -10.41 4.24
N VAL A 203 -19.61 -10.10 2.97
CA VAL A 203 -19.49 -11.09 1.89
C VAL A 203 -18.01 -11.39 1.65
N GLY A 204 -17.62 -12.64 1.87
CA GLY A 204 -16.24 -13.11 1.79
C GLY A 204 -15.83 -13.93 3.02
N SER A 205 -14.70 -14.64 2.91
CA SER A 205 -14.21 -15.56 3.95
C SER A 205 -12.68 -15.60 4.02
N SER A 206 -12.05 -14.43 3.96
CA SER A 206 -10.60 -14.27 4.10
C SER A 206 -10.29 -13.08 5.01
N TYR A 207 -9.02 -12.67 5.12
CA TYR A 207 -8.54 -11.70 6.11
C TYR A 207 -9.37 -10.42 6.23
N SER A 208 -9.81 -9.83 5.10
CA SER A 208 -10.63 -8.62 5.16
C SER A 208 -11.98 -8.86 5.84
N ALA A 209 -12.61 -10.02 5.60
CA ALA A 209 -13.87 -10.37 6.25
C ALA A 209 -13.68 -10.61 7.75
N GLU A 210 -12.62 -11.33 8.11
CA GLU A 210 -12.26 -11.64 9.50
C GLU A 210 -11.98 -10.36 10.30
N ASP A 211 -11.05 -9.51 9.84
CA ASP A 211 -10.62 -8.35 10.61
C ASP A 211 -11.65 -7.22 10.57
N ILE A 212 -12.28 -6.91 9.43
CA ILE A 212 -13.36 -5.89 9.39
C ILE A 212 -14.53 -6.34 10.26
N GLY A 213 -14.91 -7.62 10.22
CA GLY A 213 -15.91 -8.17 11.13
C GLY A 213 -15.50 -8.01 12.60
N SER A 214 -14.25 -8.33 12.93
CA SER A 214 -13.70 -8.15 14.27
C SER A 214 -13.73 -6.68 14.72
N GLN A 215 -13.38 -5.74 13.85
CA GLN A 215 -13.45 -4.30 14.15
C GLN A 215 -14.90 -3.87 14.37
N CYS A 216 -15.82 -4.20 13.46
CA CYS A 216 -17.24 -3.84 13.61
C CYS A 216 -17.84 -4.41 14.90
N TYR A 217 -17.49 -5.64 15.28
CA TYR A 217 -17.89 -6.24 16.55
C TYR A 217 -17.34 -5.44 17.73
N LYS A 218 -16.02 -5.20 17.74
CA LYS A 218 -15.32 -4.45 18.79
C LYS A 218 -15.88 -3.05 19.01
N TYR A 219 -16.30 -2.39 17.94
CA TYR A 219 -16.82 -1.02 17.96
C TYR A 219 -18.35 -0.94 17.99
N GLY A 220 -19.04 -2.04 18.29
CA GLY A 220 -20.43 -2.03 18.73
C GLY A 220 -21.48 -2.24 17.64
N ALA A 221 -21.16 -2.91 16.54
CA ALA A 221 -22.19 -3.43 15.62
C ALA A 221 -23.18 -4.33 16.38
N ARG A 222 -24.47 -4.28 16.02
CA ARG A 222 -25.52 -5.08 16.68
C ARG A 222 -25.41 -6.55 16.32
N SER A 223 -25.17 -6.86 15.05
CA SER A 223 -24.92 -8.22 14.58
C SER A 223 -24.03 -8.23 13.34
N ILE A 224 -23.34 -9.34 13.13
CA ILE A 224 -22.48 -9.56 11.97
C ILE A 224 -22.81 -10.93 11.39
N THR A 225 -23.24 -10.94 10.14
CA THR A 225 -23.44 -12.14 9.33
C THR A 225 -22.32 -12.21 8.30
N THR A 226 -21.59 -13.31 8.25
CA THR A 226 -20.57 -13.54 7.22
C THR A 226 -21.07 -14.56 6.20
N ALA A 227 -21.05 -14.21 4.92
CA ALA A 227 -21.44 -15.09 3.83
C ALA A 227 -20.20 -15.53 3.04
N TYR A 228 -20.02 -16.84 2.87
CA TYR A 228 -18.90 -17.44 2.16
C TYR A 228 -19.35 -18.16 0.89
N ARG A 229 -18.48 -18.18 -0.13
CA ARG A 229 -18.76 -18.87 -1.40
C ARG A 229 -18.42 -20.36 -1.35
N THR A 230 -17.25 -20.70 -0.80
CA THR A 230 -16.68 -22.05 -0.96
C THR A 230 -16.59 -22.79 0.37
N GLN A 231 -15.97 -22.18 1.38
CA GLN A 231 -15.80 -22.75 2.71
C GLN A 231 -15.97 -21.66 3.78
N PRO A 232 -16.50 -22.02 4.96
CA PRO A 232 -16.51 -21.12 6.10
C PRO A 232 -15.08 -20.77 6.53
N MET A 233 -14.92 -19.64 7.23
CA MET A 233 -13.65 -19.28 7.86
C MET A 233 -13.25 -20.38 8.86
N GLY A 234 -11.97 -20.72 8.89
CA GLY A 234 -11.43 -21.73 9.80
C GLY A 234 -11.45 -21.26 11.25
N TYR A 235 -11.57 -22.21 12.17
CA TYR A 235 -11.38 -22.02 13.62
C TYR A 235 -10.15 -22.78 14.09
#